data_AF-A0A9X6RSG8-F1
#
_entry.id   AF-A0A9X6RSG8-F1
#
_cell.length_a   1.000
_cell.length_b   1.000
_cell.length_c   1.000
_cell.angle_alpha   90.00
_cell.angle_beta   90.00
_cell.angle_gamma   90.00
#
_symmetry.space_group_name_H-M   'P 1'
#
loop_
_entity.id
_entity.type
_entity.pdbx_description
1 polymer ?
#
loop_
_entity_poly.entity_id
_entity_poly.type
_entity_poly.pdbx_seq_one_letter_code
_entity_poly.pdbx_strand_id
1 'polypeptide(L)' 'MHDVHMNQGNTGTEEWIEDNGVFQDGALIIHFKHEDKWSAIFLRFATQCLTTDNSTGECLR' A
#
# COMPACT_ATOMS: atom_id res chain seq x y z
N MET A 1 2.94 13.22 -1.73
CA MET A 1 2.90 11.82 -2.23
C MET A 1 1.96 10.97 -1.36
N HIS A 2 0.99 11.61 -0.69
CA HIS A 2 0.05 10.90 0.18
C HIS A 2 -1.02 10.30 -0.74
N ASP A 3 -1.51 9.10 -0.40
CA ASP A 3 -2.59 8.36 -1.08
C ASP A 3 -2.26 7.72 -2.44
N VAL A 4 -0.97 7.57 -2.79
CA VAL A 4 -0.54 6.80 -3.99
C VAL A 4 0.32 5.58 -3.68
N HIS A 5 0.75 5.42 -2.42
CA HIS A 5 1.51 4.28 -1.91
C HIS A 5 0.61 3.31 -1.14
N MET A 6 1.16 2.20 -0.64
CA MET A 6 0.45 1.30 0.28
C MET A 6 0.01 2.07 1.53
N ASN A 7 -1.25 1.93 1.94
CA ASN A 7 -1.85 2.50 3.14
C ASN A 7 -2.17 1.40 4.17
N GLN A 8 -1.43 0.28 4.12
CA GLN A 8 -1.46 -0.79 5.09
C GLN A 8 -0.04 -1.07 5.60
N GLY A 9 0.05 -1.61 6.81
CA GLY A 9 1.31 -2.01 7.42
C GLY A 9 2.17 -0.84 7.90
N ASN A 10 1.61 0.36 8.09
CA ASN A 10 2.30 1.46 8.75
C ASN A 10 2.72 1.06 10.17
N THR A 11 3.92 1.48 10.55
CA THR A 11 4.52 1.28 11.88
C THR A 11 5.12 2.59 12.36
N GLY A 12 5.16 2.82 13.68
CA GLY A 12 5.85 3.98 14.25
C GLY A 12 4.96 4.74 15.21
N THR A 13 4.71 6.01 14.93
CA THR A 13 3.80 6.84 15.71
C THR A 13 2.34 6.44 15.50
N GLU A 14 1.50 6.70 16.50
CA GLU A 14 0.06 6.41 16.45
C GLU A 14 -0.60 6.99 15.20
N GLU A 15 -0.31 8.24 14.86
CA GLU A 15 -0.83 8.92 13.66
C GLU A 15 -0.61 8.11 12.37
N TRP A 16 0.53 7.44 12.21
CA TRP A 16 0.80 6.64 11.01
C TRP A 16 0.06 5.31 11.06
N ILE A 17 -0.09 4.72 12.25
CA ILE A 17 -0.81 3.47 12.45
C ILE A 17 -2.30 3.67 12.18
N GLU A 18 -2.86 4.82 12.58
CA GLU A 18 -4.24 5.21 12.35
C GLU A 18 -4.58 5.36 10.85
N ASP A 19 -3.59 5.64 10.00
CA ASP A 19 -3.76 5.67 8.53
C ASP A 19 -3.90 4.27 7.90
N ASN A 20 -3.70 3.18 8.67
CA ASN A 20 -3.86 1.84 8.13
C ASN A 20 -5.32 1.56 7.75
N GLY A 21 -5.55 1.14 6.51
CA GLY A 21 -6.88 0.83 6.00
C GLY A 21 -6.89 -0.36 5.04
N VAL A 22 -7.69 -1.39 5.36
CA VAL A 22 -7.86 -2.55 4.48
C VAL A 22 -8.42 -2.11 3.13
N PHE A 23 -7.79 -2.56 2.03
CA PHE A 23 -8.13 -2.19 0.64
C PHE A 23 -7.97 -0.70 0.30
N GLN A 24 -7.11 0.02 1.04
CA GLN A 24 -6.79 1.42 0.76
C GLN A 24 -5.41 1.65 0.14
N ASP A 25 -4.68 0.58 -0.20
CA ASP A 25 -3.38 0.68 -0.88
C ASP A 25 -3.51 1.33 -2.27
N GLY A 26 -2.68 2.34 -2.50
CA GLY A 26 -2.51 2.98 -3.80
C GLY A 26 -1.64 2.15 -4.75
N ALA A 27 -1.86 2.32 -6.05
CA ALA A 27 -1.04 1.74 -7.11
C ALA A 27 -0.97 2.64 -8.33
N LEU A 28 0.17 2.61 -9.03
CA LEU A 28 0.29 3.16 -10.39
C LEU A 28 0.08 2.05 -11.41
N ILE A 29 -0.97 2.18 -12.22
CA ILE A 29 -1.29 1.22 -13.29
C ILE A 29 -1.02 1.87 -14.65
N ILE A 30 -0.19 1.21 -15.46
CA ILE A 30 0.22 1.69 -16.79
C ILE A 30 -0.21 0.67 -17.84
N HIS A 31 -0.96 1.13 -18.85
CA HIS A 31 -1.32 0.33 -20.02
C HIS A 31 -0.49 0.75 -21.24
N PHE A 32 0.40 -0.13 -21.67
CA PHE A 32 1.17 -0.01 -22.90
C PHE A 32 0.34 -0.51 -24.09
N LYS A 33 -0.39 0.42 -24.73
CA LYS A 33 -1.42 0.11 -25.73
C LYS A 33 -0.89 -0.61 -26.98
N HIS A 34 0.35 -0.34 -27.39
CA HIS A 34 0.91 -0.94 -28.60
C HIS A 34 1.22 -2.44 -28.40
N GLU A 35 1.59 -2.81 -27.18
CA GLU A 35 1.95 -4.16 -26.78
C GLU A 35 0.80 -4.94 -26.13
N ASP A 36 -0.34 -4.28 -25.89
CA ASP A 36 -1.46 -4.80 -25.08
C ASP A 36 -0.99 -5.36 -23.73
N LYS A 37 -0.13 -4.58 -23.04
CA LYS A 37 0.49 -4.98 -21.77
C LYS A 37 0.15 -4.02 -20.65
N TRP A 38 -0.06 -4.59 -19.47
CA TRP A 38 -0.32 -3.86 -18.25
C TRP A 38 0.83 -4.05 -17.26
N SER A 39 1.25 -2.96 -16.65
CA SER A 39 2.19 -2.96 -15.52
C SER A 39 1.54 -2.28 -14.33
N ALA A 40 1.63 -2.90 -13.16
CA ALA A 40 1.22 -2.32 -11.89
C ALA A 40 2.46 -2.10 -11.02
N ILE A 41 2.58 -0.91 -10.46
CA ILE A 41 3.66 -0.54 -9.54
C ILE A 41 3.01 -0.20 -8.20
N PHE A 42 3.39 -0.95 -7.17
CA PHE A 42 3.05 -0.67 -5.79
C PHE A 42 4.27 -0.06 -5.10
N LEU A 43 4.05 1.07 -4.43
CA LEU A 43 5.09 1.78 -3.70
C LEU A 43 4.81 1.60 -2.22
N ARG A 44 5.83 1.29 -1.44
CA ARG A 44 5.75 1.25 0.03
C ARG A 44 6.95 1.93 0.65
N PHE A 45 6.78 2.47 1.84
CA PHE A 45 7.94 2.79 2.67
C PHE A 45 8.63 1.50 3.10
N ALA A 46 9.96 1.54 3.19
CA ALA A 46 10.75 0.37 3.59
C ALA A 46 10.32 -0.20 4.95
N THR A 47 9.80 0.65 5.83
CA THR A 47 9.29 0.33 7.17
C THR A 47 7.94 -0.39 7.17
N GLN A 48 7.13 -0.28 6.12
CA GLN A 48 5.79 -0.88 6.12
C GLN A 48 5.84 -2.41 6.05
N CYS A 49 4.99 -3.10 6.80
CA CYS A 49 4.89 -4.55 6.73
C CYS A 49 4.19 -5.01 5.45
N LEU A 50 4.60 -6.16 4.91
CA LEU A 50 3.93 -6.80 3.76
C LEU A 50 2.75 -7.68 4.18
N THR A 51 2.81 -8.23 5.40
CA THR A 51 1.78 -9.10 5.94
C THR A 51 0.98 -8.31 6.96
N THR A 52 -0.30 -8.10 6.67
CA THR A 52 -1.18 -7.23 7.45
C THR A 52 -2.46 -7.95 7.86
N ASP A 53 -3.07 -7.48 8.94
CA ASP A 53 -4.33 -8.00 9.45
C ASP A 53 -5.46 -7.61 8.49
N ASN A 54 -6.28 -8.60 8.11
CA ASN A 54 -7.35 -8.40 7.12
C ASN A 54 -8.54 -7.57 7.65
N SER A 55 -8.58 -7.25 8.95
CA SER A 55 -9.63 -6.45 9.58
C SER A 55 -9.15 -5.03 9.88
N THR A 56 -7.88 -4.85 10.27
CA THR A 56 -7.36 -3.53 10.67
C THR A 56 -6.37 -2.93 9.68
N GLY A 57 -5.74 -3.74 8.82
CA GLY A 57 -4.67 -3.29 7.94
C GLY A 57 -3.33 -3.05 8.64
N GLU A 58 -3.26 -3.29 9.95
CA GLU A 58 -2.02 -3.21 10.72
C GLU A 58 -1.07 -4.37 10.43
N CYS A 59 0.21 -4.24 10.80
CA CYS A 59 1.17 -5.34 10.72
C CYS A 59 0.75 -6.56 11.56
N LEU A 60 0.71 -7.75 10.95
CA LEU A 60 0.64 -9.00 11.71
C LEU A 60 2.01 -9.26 12.36
N ARG A 61 2.00 -9.42 13.69
CA ARG A 61 3.18 -9.82 14.47
C ARG A 61 3.25 -11.32 14.66
#